data_AF-A0A1C3RHB1-F1
#
_entry.id   AF-A0A1C3RHB1-F1
#
_cell.length_a   1.000
_cell.length_b   1.000
_cell.length_c   1.000
_cell.angle_alpha   90.00
_cell.angle_beta   90.00
_cell.angle_gamma   90.00
#
_symmetry.space_group_name_H-M   'P 1'
#
loop_
_entity.id
_entity.type
_entity.pdbx_description
1 polymer ?
#
loop_
_entity_poly.entity_id
_entity_poly.type
_entity_poly.pdbx_seq_one_letter_code
_entity_poly.pdbx_strand_id
1 'polypeptide(L)'
;MAQKLALDELPDWPLLLNIEEASRYIGISSNMFRDLDPVEKIYLSEKTVRYHRDDLKAWVEFLKQGTSKNTNSSLIEGMLN
;
A
#
# COMPACT_ATOMS: atom_id res chain seq x y z
N MET A 1 -24.72 0.65 -24.65
CA MET A 1 -23.37 0.27 -25.13
C MET A 1 -22.42 0.31 -23.95
N ALA A 2 -21.87 -0.83 -23.53
CA ALA A 2 -20.91 -0.92 -22.44
C ALA A 2 -19.49 -0.69 -22.99
N GLN A 3 -18.77 0.32 -22.52
CA GLN A 3 -17.33 0.45 -22.74
C GLN A 3 -16.62 0.41 -21.39
N LYS A 4 -16.24 -0.82 -21.06
CA LYS A 4 -14.95 -1.24 -20.50
C LYS A 4 -14.37 -0.34 -19.40
N LEU A 5 -14.59 -0.78 -18.15
CA LEU A 5 -13.88 -0.36 -16.96
C LEU A 5 -12.37 -0.51 -17.21
N ALA A 6 -11.66 0.59 -17.39
CA ALA A 6 -10.21 0.59 -17.45
C ALA A 6 -9.69 0.17 -16.07
N LEU A 7 -9.22 -1.08 -15.98
CA LEU A 7 -8.49 -1.62 -14.84
C LEU A 7 -6.98 -1.27 -14.92
N ASP A 8 -6.60 -0.29 -15.75
CA ASP A 8 -5.22 -0.10 -16.24
C ASP A 8 -4.53 1.20 -15.83
N GLU A 9 -5.16 2.08 -15.04
CA GLU A 9 -4.51 3.30 -14.56
C GLU A 9 -4.49 3.32 -13.04
N LEU A 10 -3.45 2.70 -12.46
CA LEU A 10 -3.01 3.14 -11.13
C LEU A 10 -2.77 4.65 -11.23
N PRO A 11 -3.36 5.48 -10.36
CA PRO A 11 -3.23 6.93 -10.47
C PRO A 11 -1.74 7.32 -10.50
N ASP A 12 -1.41 8.45 -11.12
CA ASP A 12 -0.03 8.95 -11.14
C ASP A 12 0.37 9.31 -9.70
N TRP A 13 0.93 8.35 -8.97
CA TRP A 13 1.40 8.57 -7.60
C TRP A 13 2.60 9.52 -7.68
N PRO A 14 2.67 10.53 -6.81
CA PRO A 14 3.87 11.35 -6.67
C PRO A 14 5.10 10.46 -6.52
N LEU A 15 6.27 10.87 -7.01
CA LEU A 15 7.50 10.07 -6.87
C LEU A 15 7.79 9.73 -5.40
N LEU A 16 7.54 10.72 -4.53
CA LEU A 16 7.77 10.65 -3.09
C LEU A 16 6.49 11.00 -2.33
N LEU A 17 5.98 10.04 -1.58
CA LEU A 17 4.74 10.18 -0.81
C LEU A 17 5.06 10.30 0.67
N ASN A 18 4.34 11.14 1.40
CA ASN A 18 4.34 11.10 2.86
C ASN A 18 3.45 9.95 3.37
N ILE A 19 3.46 9.70 4.69
CA ILE A 19 2.69 8.62 5.31
C ILE A 19 1.19 8.72 5.00
N GLU A 20 0.60 9.91 5.05
CA GLU A 20 -0.84 10.10 4.82
C GLU A 20 -1.22 9.86 3.36
N GLU A 21 -0.36 10.33 2.43
CA GLU A 21 -0.53 10.07 1.00
C GLU A 21 -0.42 8.58 0.73
N ALA A 22 0.67 7.95 1.17
CA ALA A 22 0.90 6.51 0.99
C ALA A 22 -0.23 5.66 1.56
N SER A 23 -0.65 5.93 2.80
CA SER A 23 -1.73 5.19 3.45
C SER A 23 -3.06 5.36 2.70
N ARG A 24 -3.36 6.56 2.20
CA ARG A 24 -4.57 6.83 1.39
C ARG A 24 -4.56 6.06 0.08
N TYR A 25 -3.44 6.04 -0.63
CA TYR A 25 -3.33 5.33 -1.92
C TYR A 25 -3.39 3.81 -1.76
N ILE A 26 -2.84 3.29 -0.68
CA ILE A 26 -2.91 1.86 -0.34
C ILE A 26 -4.31 1.47 0.17
N GLY A 27 -5.04 2.42 0.77
CA GLY A 27 -6.36 2.18 1.35
C GLY A 27 -6.31 1.66 2.80
N ILE A 28 -5.28 2.02 3.56
CA ILE A 28 -5.16 1.69 4.99
C ILE A 28 -5.02 2.95 5.85
N SER A 29 -5.20 2.81 7.17
CA SER A 29 -4.99 3.93 8.09
C SER A 29 -3.50 4.28 8.21
N SER A 30 -3.18 5.54 8.48
CA SER A 30 -1.80 6.00 8.67
C SER A 30 -1.12 5.34 9.88
N ASN A 31 -1.88 4.99 10.91
CA ASN A 31 -1.38 4.22 12.06
C ASN A 31 -0.98 2.80 11.64
N MET A 32 -1.87 2.08 10.95
CA MET A 32 -1.57 0.74 10.45
C MET A 32 -0.39 0.75 9.47
N PHE A 33 -0.30 1.76 8.62
CA PHE A 33 0.85 1.93 7.72
C PHE A 33 2.16 2.12 8.49
N ARG A 34 2.15 2.88 9.61
CA ARG A 34 3.33 3.04 10.48
C ARG A 34 3.72 1.74 11.18
N ASP A 35 2.75 0.97 11.63
CA ASP A 35 2.98 -0.30 12.33
C ASP A 35 3.54 -1.38 11.40
N LEU A 36 3.08 -1.40 10.14
CA LEU A 36 3.53 -2.36 9.13
C LEU A 36 4.94 -2.08 8.60
N ASP A 37 5.42 -0.83 8.77
CA ASP A 37 6.67 -0.29 8.23
C ASP A 37 7.09 -0.90 6.87
N PRO A 38 6.26 -0.72 5.84
CA PRO A 38 6.20 -1.67 4.74
C PRO A 38 7.37 -1.63 3.76
N VAL A 39 8.10 -0.51 3.73
CA VAL A 39 9.13 -0.20 2.72
C VAL A 39 10.19 0.74 3.30
N GLU A 40 11.31 0.85 2.60
CA GLU A 40 12.40 1.74 2.98
C GLU A 40 11.94 3.22 3.03
N LYS A 41 12.37 3.91 4.09
CA LYS A 41 12.04 5.30 4.37
C LYS A 41 13.12 6.23 3.85
N ILE A 42 12.72 7.23 3.08
CA ILE A 42 13.59 8.34 2.72
C ILE A 42 13.42 9.45 3.75
N TYR A 43 14.48 9.71 4.50
CA TYR A 43 14.54 10.81 5.45
C TYR A 43 15.04 12.06 4.73
N LEU A 44 14.11 12.98 4.41
CA LEU A 44 14.47 14.31 3.89
C LEU A 44 14.90 15.26 5.02
N SER A 45 14.42 15.01 6.24
CA SER A 45 14.83 15.67 7.48
C SER A 45 14.47 14.78 8.67
N GLU A 46 14.89 15.13 9.89
CA GLU A 46 14.53 14.41 11.13
C GLU A 46 13.01 14.26 11.33
N LYS A 47 12.20 15.13 10.71
CA LYS A 47 10.73 15.13 10.82
C LYS A 47 10.01 14.82 9.51
N THR A 48 10.74 14.64 8.41
CA THR A 48 10.16 14.46 7.08
C THR A 48 10.56 13.11 6.53
N VAL A 49 9.63 12.16 6.64
CA VAL A 49 9.74 10.84 6.03
C VAL A 49 8.93 10.82 4.74
N ARG A 50 9.55 10.32 3.67
CA ARG A 50 8.94 10.06 2.37
C ARG A 50 9.17 8.62 1.95
N TYR A 51 8.33 8.14 1.05
CA TYR A 51 8.37 6.79 0.50
C TYR A 51 8.38 6.84 -1.02
N HIS A 52 9.22 6.03 -1.65
CA HIS A 52 9.22 5.91 -3.10
C HIS A 52 7.95 5.20 -3.57
N ARG A 53 7.32 5.74 -4.61
CA ARG A 53 6.10 5.13 -5.16
C ARG A 53 6.33 3.71 -5.67
N ASP A 54 7.51 3.42 -6.20
CA ASP A 54 7.81 2.12 -6.81
C ASP A 54 7.92 1.04 -5.74
N ASP A 55 8.52 1.35 -4.59
CA ASP A 55 8.56 0.47 -3.43
C ASP A 55 7.16 0.22 -2.86
N LEU A 56 6.35 1.27 -2.74
CA LEU A 56 4.97 1.13 -2.27
C LEU A 56 4.12 0.29 -3.24
N LYS A 57 4.30 0.48 -4.55
CA LYS A 57 3.63 -0.34 -5.58
C LYS A 57 4.08 -1.80 -5.46
N ALA A 58 5.38 -2.07 -5.34
CA ALA A 58 5.90 -3.42 -5.16
C ALA A 58 5.33 -4.08 -3.90
N TRP A 59 5.22 -3.33 -2.80
CA TRP A 59 4.63 -3.82 -1.57
C TRP A 59 3.12 -4.11 -1.71
N VAL A 60 2.36 -3.24 -2.38
CA VAL A 60 0.94 -3.50 -2.68
C VAL A 60 0.78 -4.75 -3.55
N GLU A 61 1.62 -4.93 -4.55
CA GLU A 61 1.61 -6.14 -5.38
C GLU A 61 1.99 -7.39 -4.58
N PHE A 62 2.96 -7.28 -3.65
CA PHE A 62 3.28 -8.35 -2.71
C PHE A 62 2.08 -8.71 -1.82
N LEU A 63 1.37 -7.72 -1.26
CA LEU A 63 0.17 -7.95 -0.46
C LEU A 63 -0.92 -8.65 -1.27
N LYS A 64 -1.17 -8.22 -2.51
CA LYS A 64 -2.12 -8.87 -3.42
C LYS A 64 -1.74 -10.32 -3.70
N GLN A 65 -0.46 -10.60 -3.94
CA GLN A 65 0.04 -11.96 -4.17
C GLN A 65 -0.03 -12.83 -2.90
N GLY A 66 0.25 -12.26 -1.73
CA GLY A 66 0.08 -12.92 -0.43
C GLY A 66 -1.37 -13.28 -0.14
N THR A 67 -2.30 -12.42 -0.56
CA THR A 67 -3.75 -12.65 -0.45
C THR A 67 -4.22 -13.71 -1.47
N SER A 68 -3.66 -13.71 -2.67
CA SER A 68 -4.00 -14.67 -3.73
C SER A 68 -3.41 -16.08 -3.51
N LYS A 69 -2.33 -16.24 -2.73
CA LYS A 69 -1.79 -17.55 -2.33
C LYS A 69 -2.41 -18.12 -1.06
N ASN A 70 -3.19 -17.34 -0.32
CA ASN A 70 -3.99 -17.80 0.82
C ASN A 70 -5.45 -18.07 0.40
N THR A 71 -5.65 -18.84 -0.67
CA THR A 71 -6.87 -19.65 -0.84
C THR A 71 -6.79 -20.87 0.09
N ASN A 72 -6.64 -20.60 1.38
CA ASN A 72 -6.98 -21.48 2.49
C ASN A 72 -7.42 -20.56 3.61
N SER A 73 -8.67 -20.11 3.45
CA SER A 73 -9.52 -19.46 4.43
C SER A 73 -9.26 -20.00 5.83
N SER A 74 -8.68 -19.20 6.73
CA SER A 74 -8.81 -19.31 8.21
C SER A 74 -7.91 -18.35 9.02
N LEU A 75 -6.91 -17.68 8.43
CA LEU A 75 -5.95 -16.90 9.24
C LEU A 75 -6.32 -15.43 9.50
N ILE A 76 -7.18 -14.81 8.69
CA ILE A 76 -7.49 -13.37 8.79
C ILE A 76 -8.71 -13.09 9.69
N GLU A 77 -9.63 -14.04 9.88
CA GLU A 77 -10.76 -13.87 10.82
C GLU A 77 -10.33 -13.91 12.30
N GLY A 78 -9.13 -14.38 12.62
CA GLY A 78 -8.61 -14.47 14.00
C GLY A 78 -7.78 -13.29 14.48
N MET A 79 -7.48 -12.30 13.62
CA MET A 79 -6.58 -11.17 13.92
C MET A 79 -7.28 -9.80 13.99
N LEU A 80 -8.61 -9.79 14.06
CA LEU A 80 -9.45 -8.59 14.27
C LEU A 80 -10.31 -8.74 15.54
N ASN A 81 -9.68 -9.20 16.62
CA ASN A 81 -10.21 -9.11 17.98
C ASN A 81 -9.17 -8.49 18.89
#